data_AF-A0A5B7CD40-F1
#
_entry.id   AF-A0A5B7CD40-F1
#
_cell.length_a   1.000
_cell.length_b   1.000
_cell.length_c   1.000
_cell.angle_alpha   90.00
_cell.angle_beta   90.00
_cell.angle_gamma   90.00
#
_symmetry.space_group_name_H-M   'P 1'
#
loop_
_entity.id
_entity.type
_entity.pdbx_description
1 polymer ?
#
loop_
_entity_poly.entity_id
_entity_poly.type
_entity_poly.pdbx_seq_one_letter_code
_entity_poly.pdbx_strand_id
1 'polypeptide(L)'
;IMSTPKMPFQQTTINITFSFPVVITFLLILSHGSITTAGNKTTNIGAIIDVSSRSGKEQKTAMQMAVHNFNNNSRNQKLSLFFRSPGRDPLQAAYAADELIKENQVQVLMGMETWQE
;
A
#
# COMPACT_ATOMS: atom_id res chain seq x y z
N ILE A 1 -61.28 -36.06 32.51
CA ILE A 1 -59.84 -36.26 32.83
C ILE A 1 -59.18 -36.74 31.55
N MET A 2 -58.59 -35.84 30.77
CA MET A 2 -58.01 -36.16 29.46
C MET A 2 -56.49 -36.23 29.63
N SER A 3 -55.92 -37.42 29.50
CA SER A 3 -54.49 -37.67 29.67
C SER A 3 -53.79 -37.52 28.32
N THR A 4 -52.90 -36.55 28.18
CA THR A 4 -52.11 -36.35 26.97
C THR A 4 -50.90 -37.30 26.94
N PRO A 5 -50.56 -37.89 25.79
CA PRO A 5 -49.45 -38.83 25.69
C PRO A 5 -48.12 -38.09 25.78
N LYS A 6 -47.27 -38.55 26.71
CA LYS A 6 -45.90 -38.05 26.88
C LYS A 6 -44.99 -38.78 25.90
N MET A 7 -44.55 -38.09 24.84
CA MET A 7 -43.51 -38.63 23.95
C MET A 7 -42.13 -38.51 24.60
N PRO A 8 -41.26 -39.53 24.46
CA PRO A 8 -39.90 -39.47 24.96
C PRO A 8 -39.04 -38.59 24.04
N PHE A 9 -38.53 -37.49 24.58
CA PHE A 9 -37.53 -36.67 23.92
C PHE A 9 -36.17 -37.40 23.99
N GLN A 10 -35.69 -37.87 22.84
CA GLN A 10 -34.40 -38.54 22.72
C GLN A 10 -33.28 -37.47 22.67
N GLN A 11 -32.51 -37.36 23.75
CA GLN A 11 -31.36 -36.46 23.80
C GLN A 11 -30.19 -37.15 23.11
N THR A 12 -29.85 -36.71 21.90
CA THR A 12 -28.71 -37.25 21.14
C THR A 12 -27.43 -36.57 21.63
N THR A 13 -26.62 -37.28 22.40
CA THR A 13 -25.32 -36.80 22.85
C THR A 13 -24.30 -36.95 21.72
N ILE A 14 -23.81 -35.84 21.17
CA ILE A 14 -22.78 -35.84 20.14
C ILE A 14 -21.41 -35.86 20.83
N ASN A 15 -20.75 -37.01 20.86
CA ASN A 15 -19.38 -37.12 21.37
C ASN A 15 -18.39 -36.74 20.26
N ILE A 16 -17.89 -35.49 20.32
CA ILE A 16 -16.88 -35.00 19.38
C ILE A 16 -15.50 -35.41 19.89
N THR A 17 -14.97 -36.51 19.40
CA THR A 17 -13.58 -36.93 19.66
C THR A 17 -12.65 -36.18 18.71
N PHE A 18 -12.03 -35.09 19.18
CA PHE A 18 -10.97 -34.41 18.44
C PHE A 18 -9.73 -35.30 18.41
N SER A 19 -9.36 -35.78 17.21
CA SER A 19 -8.09 -36.46 16.99
C SER A 19 -6.96 -35.43 17.12
N PHE A 20 -6.03 -35.64 18.06
CA PHE A 20 -4.85 -34.80 18.30
C PHE A 20 -4.16 -34.24 17.03
N PRO A 21 -3.95 -35.01 15.95
CA PRO A 21 -3.36 -34.46 14.72
C PRO A 21 -4.18 -33.33 14.08
N VAL A 22 -5.52 -33.39 14.13
CA VAL A 22 -6.39 -32.35 13.54
C VAL A 22 -6.25 -31.03 14.28
N VAL A 23 -6.16 -31.10 15.62
CA VAL A 23 -5.94 -29.92 16.45
C VAL A 23 -4.56 -29.32 16.19
N ILE A 24 -3.52 -30.15 16.04
CA ILE A 24 -2.16 -29.69 15.73
C ILE A 24 -2.12 -29.03 14.35
N THR A 25 -2.71 -29.63 13.31
CA THR A 25 -2.76 -29.02 11.97
C THR A 25 -3.52 -27.70 12.00
N PHE A 26 -4.63 -27.62 12.73
CA PHE A 26 -5.39 -26.38 12.90
C PHE A 26 -4.58 -25.29 13.61
N LEU A 27 -3.84 -25.65 14.67
CA LEU A 27 -2.94 -24.73 15.37
C LEU A 27 -1.78 -24.24 14.48
N LEU A 28 -1.23 -25.10 13.62
CA LEU A 28 -0.20 -24.73 12.64
C LEU A 28 -0.73 -23.75 11.58
N ILE A 29 -1.99 -23.89 11.16
CA ILE A 29 -2.64 -22.91 10.27
C ILE A 29 -2.82 -21.58 10.99
N LEU A 30 -3.26 -21.59 12.25
CA LEU A 30 -3.40 -20.39 13.07
C LEU A 30 -2.08 -19.74 13.47
N SER A 31 -0.98 -20.49 13.50
CA SER A 31 0.35 -19.96 13.85
C SER A 31 1.03 -19.16 12.73
N HIS A 32 0.36 -18.96 11.59
CA HIS A 32 0.81 -18.03 10.54
C HIS A 32 0.58 -16.58 10.99
N GLY A 33 1.28 -16.17 12.04
CA GLY A 33 1.38 -14.78 12.44
C GLY A 33 2.22 -14.03 11.42
N SER A 34 1.60 -13.20 10.60
CA SER A 34 2.34 -12.19 9.83
C SER A 34 2.91 -11.19 10.83
N ILE A 35 4.20 -11.30 11.15
CA ILE A 35 4.96 -10.20 11.73
C ILE A 35 5.00 -9.14 10.64
N THR A 36 4.05 -8.20 10.66
CA THR A 36 4.25 -6.95 9.96
C THR A 36 5.33 -6.24 10.74
N THR A 37 6.59 -6.40 10.30
CA THR A 37 7.61 -5.42 10.64
C THR A 37 6.98 -4.08 10.31
N ALA A 38 6.83 -3.20 11.30
CA ALA A 38 6.58 -1.79 11.05
C ALA A 38 7.84 -1.21 10.40
N GLY A 39 8.17 -1.73 9.21
CA GLY A 39 9.23 -1.25 8.37
C GLY A 39 8.83 0.16 8.00
N ASN A 40 9.77 1.07 8.17
CA ASN A 40 9.75 2.39 7.56
C ASN A 40 9.33 2.27 6.07
N LYS A 41 8.04 2.42 5.78
CA LYS A 41 7.52 2.28 4.43
C LYS A 41 7.84 3.56 3.67
N THR A 42 8.79 3.49 2.74
CA THR A 42 9.12 4.61 1.87
C THR A 42 8.27 4.55 0.61
N THR A 43 7.54 5.63 0.33
CA THR A 43 6.80 5.83 -0.91
C THR A 43 7.64 6.64 -1.87
N ASN A 44 7.95 6.06 -3.03
CA ASN A 44 8.70 6.74 -4.09
C ASN A 44 7.75 7.56 -4.95
N ILE A 45 8.03 8.84 -5.11
CA ILE A 45 7.25 9.79 -5.91
C ILE A 45 8.11 10.24 -7.08
N GLY A 46 7.63 10.02 -8.30
CA GLY A 46 8.19 10.57 -9.52
C GLY A 46 7.50 11.86 -9.91
N ALA A 47 8.27 12.84 -10.38
CA ALA A 47 7.75 14.12 -10.85
C ALA A 47 8.41 14.52 -12.17
N ILE A 48 7.58 14.80 -13.17
CA ILE A 48 7.97 15.38 -14.44
C ILE A 48 7.72 16.88 -14.36
N ILE A 49 8.79 17.67 -14.48
CA ILE A 49 8.77 19.09 -14.16
C ILE A 49 9.78 19.86 -15.00
N ASP A 50 9.38 20.99 -15.56
CA ASP A 50 10.26 21.89 -16.31
C ASP A 50 11.12 22.75 -15.36
N VAL A 51 12.26 22.22 -14.92
CA VAL A 51 13.17 22.95 -14.01
C VAL A 51 13.93 24.10 -14.70
N SER A 52 13.79 24.26 -16.02
CA SER A 52 14.35 25.40 -16.75
C SER A 52 13.50 26.66 -16.53
N SER A 53 12.19 26.48 -16.31
CA SER A 53 11.26 27.56 -16.00
C SER A 53 11.39 28.06 -14.55
N ARG A 54 10.95 29.30 -14.31
CA ARG A 54 10.81 29.83 -12.95
C ARG A 54 9.82 29.01 -12.14
N SER A 55 8.62 28.76 -12.69
CA SER A 55 7.56 28.00 -12.04
C SER A 55 8.01 26.60 -11.65
N GLY A 56 8.74 25.89 -12.50
CA GLY A 56 9.24 24.55 -12.19
C GLY A 56 10.32 24.52 -11.10
N LYS A 57 11.14 25.56 -10.96
CA LYS A 57 12.05 25.68 -9.80
C LYS A 57 11.29 25.89 -8.49
N GLU A 58 10.24 26.71 -8.53
CA GLU A 58 9.37 26.97 -7.38
C GLU A 58 8.60 25.69 -6.98
N GLN A 59 8.01 25.00 -7.95
CA GLN A 59 7.33 23.71 -7.77
C GLN A 59 8.27 22.63 -7.21
N LYS A 60 9.48 22.47 -7.76
CA LYS A 60 10.49 21.53 -7.23
C LYS A 60 10.81 21.83 -5.77
N THR A 61 11.06 23.10 -5.46
CA THR A 61 11.38 23.55 -4.09
C THR A 61 10.21 23.29 -3.15
N ALA A 62 8.98 23.59 -3.56
CA ALA A 62 7.77 23.35 -2.77
C ALA A 62 7.58 21.86 -2.45
N MET A 63 7.77 20.98 -3.43
CA MET A 63 7.70 19.53 -3.23
C MET A 63 8.79 19.03 -2.28
N GLN A 64 10.02 19.51 -2.42
CA GLN A 64 11.12 19.17 -1.52
C GLN A 64 10.81 19.59 -0.08
N MET A 65 10.24 20.79 0.12
CA MET A 65 9.83 21.26 1.43
C MET A 65 8.67 20.45 2.02
N ALA A 66 7.68 20.10 1.20
CA ALA A 66 6.56 19.25 1.63
C ALA A 66 7.04 17.86 2.07
N VAL A 67 7.94 17.24 1.30
CA VAL A 67 8.51 15.93 1.66
C VAL A 67 9.42 16.02 2.87
N HIS A 68 10.23 17.07 3.01
CA HIS A 68 11.03 17.30 4.21
C HIS A 68 10.14 17.41 5.45
N ASN A 69 9.09 18.23 5.39
CA ASN A 69 8.15 18.40 6.50
C ASN A 69 7.42 17.08 6.83
N PHE A 70 6.91 16.38 5.83
CA PHE A 70 6.25 15.08 6.03
C PHE A 70 7.20 14.06 6.66
N ASN A 71 8.42 13.94 6.15
CA ASN A 71 9.40 12.99 6.63
C ASN A 71 9.86 13.30 8.06
N ASN A 72 9.90 14.56 8.48
CA ASN A 72 10.26 14.91 9.85
C ASN A 72 9.14 14.57 10.85
N ASN A 73 7.88 14.66 10.43
CA ASN A 73 6.72 14.44 11.31
C ASN A 73 6.20 13.00 11.29
N SER A 74 6.46 12.25 10.22
CA SER A 74 5.99 10.88 10.08
C SER A 74 6.94 9.87 10.72
N ARG A 75 6.38 8.99 11.56
CA ARG A 75 7.12 7.95 12.30
C ARG A 75 7.47 6.74 11.44
N ASN A 76 6.48 6.20 10.73
CA ASN A 76 6.59 4.88 10.07
C ASN A 76 6.50 4.97 8.54
N GLN A 77 6.26 6.15 7.97
CA GLN A 77 6.15 6.36 6.54
C GLN A 77 7.11 7.46 6.10
N LYS A 78 7.83 7.24 5.01
CA LYS A 78 8.71 8.26 4.42
C LYS A 78 8.35 8.44 2.95
N LEU A 79 8.72 9.58 2.38
CA LEU A 79 8.59 9.88 0.97
C LEU A 79 9.98 10.13 0.37
N SER A 80 10.22 9.62 -0.83
CA SER A 80 11.41 9.93 -1.64
C SER A 80 10.97 10.54 -2.97
N LEU A 81 11.67 11.58 -3.42
CA LEU A 81 11.35 12.32 -4.64
C LEU A 81 12.37 12.06 -5.74
N PHE A 82 11.88 11.77 -6.94
CA PHE A 82 12.66 11.61 -8.15
C PHE A 82 12.12 12.55 -9.22
N PHE A 83 13.00 13.38 -9.79
CA PHE A 83 12.61 14.37 -10.79
C PHE A 83 13.15 14.00 -12.16
N ARG A 84 12.33 14.23 -13.19
CA ARG A 84 12.76 14.29 -14.59
C ARG A 84 12.30 15.62 -15.18
N SER A 85 13.17 16.23 -15.98
CA SER A 85 12.87 17.46 -16.74
C SER A 85 13.03 17.18 -18.23
N PRO A 86 12.21 16.27 -18.80
CA PRO A 86 12.10 16.19 -20.25
C PRO A 86 11.67 17.59 -20.73
N GLY A 87 12.13 18.01 -21.92
CA GLY A 87 11.68 19.27 -22.48
C GLY A 87 10.16 19.27 -22.76
N ARG A 88 9.69 20.21 -23.57
CA ARG A 88 8.27 20.32 -23.93
C ARG A 88 7.75 19.26 -24.92
N ASP A 89 8.53 18.20 -25.14
CA ASP A 89 8.19 17.12 -26.06
C ASP A 89 7.38 16.04 -25.31
N PRO A 90 6.11 15.78 -25.66
CA PRO A 90 5.28 14.78 -25.01
C PRO A 90 5.87 13.37 -25.08
N LEU A 91 6.60 13.02 -26.14
CA LEU A 91 7.21 11.71 -26.28
C LEU A 91 8.37 11.54 -25.27
N GLN A 92 9.19 12.58 -25.10
CA GLN A 92 10.24 12.59 -24.07
C GLN A 92 9.63 12.57 -22.66
N ALA A 93 8.50 13.24 -22.45
CA ALA A 93 7.78 13.18 -21.19
C ALA A 93 7.28 11.76 -20.87
N ALA A 94 6.74 11.05 -21.86
CA ALA A 94 6.33 9.66 -21.71
C ALA A 94 7.52 8.73 -21.42
N TYR A 95 8.65 8.90 -22.10
CA TYR A 95 9.86 8.12 -21.80
C TYR A 95 10.40 8.41 -20.40
N ALA A 96 10.42 9.67 -19.98
CA ALA A 96 10.81 10.04 -18.63
C ALA A 96 9.88 9.45 -17.55
N ALA A 97 8.58 9.36 -17.83
CA ALA A 97 7.61 8.68 -16.97
C ALA A 97 7.93 7.18 -16.86
N ASP A 98 8.17 6.52 -17.99
CA ASP A 98 8.50 5.09 -18.06
C ASP A 98 9.80 4.79 -17.30
N GLU A 99 10.81 5.66 -17.42
CA GLU A 99 12.07 5.57 -16.68
C GLU A 99 11.85 5.69 -15.17
N LEU A 100 11.05 6.66 -14.72
CA LEU A 100 10.69 6.79 -13.30
C LEU A 100 9.98 5.54 -12.76
N ILE A 101 9.10 4.93 -13.56
CA ILE A 101 8.37 3.72 -13.18
C ILE A 101 9.33 2.52 -13.09
N LYS A 102 10.17 2.31 -14.11
CA LYS A 102 11.02 1.12 -14.21
C LYS A 102 12.26 1.20 -13.33
N GLU A 103 12.94 2.33 -13.32
CA GLU A 103 14.22 2.49 -12.63
C GLU A 103 14.06 2.95 -11.19
N ASN A 104 13.17 3.92 -10.94
CA ASN A 104 12.95 4.45 -9.59
C ASN A 104 11.79 3.77 -8.84
N GLN A 105 11.07 2.86 -9.51
CA GLN A 105 9.95 2.10 -8.95
C GLN A 105 8.96 3.00 -8.22
N VAL A 106 8.63 4.14 -8.86
CA VAL A 106 7.74 5.13 -8.26
C VAL A 106 6.34 4.57 -8.12
N GLN A 107 5.71 4.90 -7.00
CA GLN A 107 4.32 4.50 -6.66
C GLN A 107 3.33 5.61 -7.02
N VAL A 108 3.83 6.84 -7.16
CA VAL A 108 3.06 8.01 -7.57
C VAL A 108 3.85 8.73 -8.65
N LEU A 109 3.19 9.13 -9.72
CA LEU A 109 3.76 9.96 -10.78
C LEU A 109 2.98 11.28 -10.87
N MET A 110 3.67 12.42 -10.82
CA MET A 110 3.09 13.75 -10.99
C MET A 110 3.61 14.41 -12.26
N GLY A 111 2.70 14.88 -13.11
CA GLY A 111 3.01 15.76 -14.23
C GLY A 111 2.74 17.22 -13.86
N MET A 112 3.76 18.07 -13.91
CA MET A 112 3.64 19.52 -13.74
C MET A 112 3.77 20.21 -15.11
N GLU A 113 3.26 21.44 -15.25
CA GLU A 113 3.10 22.19 -16.51
C GLU A 113 4.12 21.85 -17.61
N THR A 114 3.74 20.87 -18.43
CA THR A 114 4.32 20.47 -19.72
C THR A 114 3.32 19.66 -20.57
N TRP A 115 2.17 19.23 -20.01
CA TRP A 115 1.10 18.63 -20.79
C TRP A 115 0.36 19.69 -21.58
N GLN A 116 0.47 19.64 -22.90
CA GLN A 116 -0.52 20.25 -23.79
C GLN A 116 -1.80 19.43 -23.64
N GLU A 117 -2.88 20.05 -23.15
CA GLU A 117 -4.22 19.44 -23.18
C GLU A 117 -4.69 19.19 -24.63
#